data_AF-A0A291G900-F1
#
_entry.id   AF-A0A291G900-F1
#
_cell.length_a   1.000
_cell.length_b   1.000
_cell.length_c   1.000
_cell.angle_alpha   90.00
_cell.angle_beta   90.00
_cell.angle_gamma   90.00
#
_symmetry.space_group_name_H-M   'P 1'
#
loop_
_entity.id
_entity.type
_entity.pdbx_description
1 polymer ?
#
loop_
_entity_poly.entity_id
_entity_poly.type
_entity_poly.pdbx_seq_one_letter_code
_entity_poly.pdbx_strand_id
1 'polypeptide(L)'
;MQIAADTKIPQPVPKGLPLPSPGPESAAEARSGFTPAMSAEEIYAEYDFTAITPRQIDELADRLRDNGVYDFGTMMALETRGERFVQHMHDMLYEAGLIDTPEFGATTPMDLIEGFKARIEMSRRHGDPTAFHQRALDRIEELQRLSEARRAEPRSPVATTPVATPALTQSLFGLQTTAT
;
A
#
# COMPACT_ATOMS: atom_id res chain seq x y z
N MET A 1 66.53 -12.72 23.64
CA MET A 1 65.98 -11.38 23.33
C MET A 1 64.90 -11.07 24.36
N GLN A 2 65.13 -10.04 25.19
CA GLN A 2 64.10 -9.40 26.01
C GLN A 2 63.36 -8.36 25.17
N ILE A 3 62.05 -8.21 25.37
CA ILE A 3 61.38 -6.93 25.66
C ILE A 3 59.97 -7.22 26.20
N ALA A 4 59.67 -6.62 27.33
CA ALA A 4 58.35 -6.57 27.97
C ALA A 4 57.59 -5.31 27.52
N ALA A 5 56.26 -5.35 27.57
CA ALA A 5 55.38 -4.21 27.82
C ALA A 5 53.98 -4.77 28.17
N ASP A 6 53.55 -4.70 29.43
CA ASP A 6 52.71 -3.62 30.00
C ASP A 6 51.30 -3.58 29.38
N THR A 7 50.28 -4.18 30.04
CA THR A 7 49.41 -3.59 31.08
C THR A 7 48.19 -2.85 30.51
N LYS A 8 47.05 -3.03 31.22
CA LYS A 8 45.87 -2.14 31.36
C LYS A 8 44.63 -2.40 30.48
N ILE A 9 43.67 -3.11 31.06
CA ILE A 9 42.23 -2.76 31.03
C ILE A 9 42.05 -1.86 32.28
N PRO A 10 41.38 -0.66 32.28
CA PRO A 10 39.95 -0.50 31.97
C PRO A 10 39.43 0.92 31.53
N GLN A 11 38.10 1.00 31.36
CA GLN A 11 37.15 2.13 31.60
C GLN A 11 36.53 2.94 30.42
N PRO A 12 35.29 3.48 30.61
CA PRO A 12 34.23 3.58 29.62
C PRO A 12 34.02 4.98 29.02
N VAL A 13 33.14 5.03 28.02
CA VAL A 13 32.51 6.16 27.28
C VAL A 13 32.77 7.58 27.81
N PRO A 14 33.18 8.53 26.95
CA PRO A 14 32.96 9.95 27.20
C PRO A 14 31.58 10.39 26.68
N LYS A 15 30.75 10.86 27.61
CA LYS A 15 29.57 11.71 27.34
C LYS A 15 30.02 13.04 26.75
N GLY A 16 29.37 13.47 25.68
CA GLY A 16 29.08 14.89 25.39
C GLY A 16 30.08 15.64 24.50
N LEU A 17 29.68 15.89 23.25
CA LEU A 17 29.83 17.22 22.64
C LEU A 17 28.51 17.58 21.93
N PRO A 18 28.05 18.85 22.02
CA PRO A 18 26.70 19.25 21.63
C PRO A 18 26.60 19.51 20.13
N LEU A 19 25.51 19.08 19.50
CA LEU A 19 25.08 19.55 18.18
C LEU A 19 23.83 20.43 18.33
N PRO A 20 23.70 21.47 17.49
CA PRO A 20 22.97 22.70 17.81
C PRO A 20 21.46 22.49 17.93
N SER A 21 20.87 23.12 18.94
CA SER A 21 19.42 23.28 19.08
C SER A 21 18.84 24.01 17.85
N PRO A 22 17.87 23.44 17.12
CA PRO A 22 17.03 24.24 16.25
C PRO A 22 16.07 25.03 17.15
N GLY A 23 16.27 26.35 17.21
CA GLY A 23 15.27 27.28 17.71
C GLY A 23 14.01 27.26 16.82
N PRO A 24 12.86 27.69 17.35
CA PRO A 24 11.56 27.52 16.70
C PRO A 24 11.34 28.57 15.61
N GLU A 25 10.44 28.23 14.68
CA GLU A 25 9.73 29.08 13.71
C GLU A 25 10.08 28.93 12.23
N SER A 26 9.04 28.51 11.50
CA SER A 26 8.74 28.75 10.08
C SER A 26 9.47 27.85 9.07
N ALA A 27 8.84 26.87 8.43
CA ALA A 27 7.52 26.92 7.82
C ALA A 27 6.72 25.61 8.02
N ALA A 28 5.62 25.74 8.76
CA ALA A 28 4.42 24.97 8.51
C ALA A 28 3.71 25.63 7.31
N GLU A 29 3.54 24.91 6.21
CA GLU A 29 2.59 25.09 5.10
C GLU A 29 3.08 24.22 3.94
N ALA A 30 2.39 23.24 3.38
CA ALA A 30 1.06 22.71 3.60
C ALA A 30 1.07 21.26 3.08
N ARG A 31 0.66 20.31 3.92
CA ARG A 31 -0.07 19.12 3.47
C ARG A 31 -1.34 18.98 4.30
N SER A 32 -2.08 20.09 4.40
CA SER A 32 -3.51 20.03 4.69
C SER A 32 -4.23 19.56 3.41
N GLY A 33 -4.03 18.29 3.11
CA GLY A 33 -5.01 17.49 2.41
C GLY A 33 -5.44 16.46 3.43
N PHE A 34 -6.35 16.81 4.34
CA PHE A 34 -7.08 15.80 5.09
C PHE A 34 -7.97 15.09 4.07
N THR A 35 -7.39 14.15 3.32
CA THR A 35 -8.16 13.07 2.74
C THR A 35 -8.66 12.26 3.93
N PRO A 36 -9.98 12.02 4.07
CA PRO A 36 -10.47 11.15 5.12
C PRO A 36 -9.67 9.84 5.05
N ALA A 37 -9.08 9.43 6.18
CA ALA A 37 -8.35 8.17 6.27
C ALA A 37 -9.29 7.07 5.79
N MET A 38 -8.95 6.43 4.67
CA MET A 38 -9.75 5.33 4.15
C MET A 38 -9.62 4.14 5.09
N SER A 39 -10.70 3.43 5.32
CA SER A 39 -10.64 2.18 6.07
C SER A 39 -9.80 1.16 5.31
N ALA A 40 -9.25 0.17 6.03
CA ALA A 40 -8.52 -0.93 5.41
C ALA A 40 -9.35 -1.60 4.32
N GLU A 41 -10.62 -1.86 4.62
CA GLU A 41 -11.60 -2.50 3.73
C GLU A 41 -11.85 -1.67 2.47
N GLU A 42 -11.93 -0.35 2.59
CA GLU A 42 -12.08 0.55 1.44
C GLU A 42 -10.87 0.49 0.51
N ILE A 43 -9.66 0.44 1.08
CA ILE A 43 -8.42 0.30 0.32
C ILE A 43 -8.38 -1.06 -0.37
N TYR A 44 -8.65 -2.16 0.35
CA TYR A 44 -8.62 -3.51 -0.21
C TYR A 44 -9.64 -3.73 -1.33
N ALA A 45 -10.80 -3.08 -1.24
CA ALA A 45 -11.86 -3.24 -2.23
C ALA A 45 -11.56 -2.61 -3.60
N GLU A 46 -10.46 -1.87 -3.73
CA GLU A 46 -9.97 -1.36 -5.01
C GLU A 46 -9.10 -2.35 -5.77
N TYR A 47 -8.68 -3.44 -5.12
CA TYR A 47 -7.79 -4.44 -5.69
C TYR A 47 -8.55 -5.75 -5.97
N ASP A 48 -8.08 -6.48 -6.99
CA ASP A 48 -8.58 -7.81 -7.38
C ASP A 48 -7.50 -8.86 -7.14
N PHE A 49 -7.63 -9.65 -6.07
CA PHE A 49 -6.56 -10.55 -5.63
C PHE A 49 -6.40 -11.79 -6.52
N THR A 50 -7.34 -12.06 -7.42
CA THR A 50 -7.24 -13.08 -8.46
C THR A 50 -6.47 -12.62 -9.69
N ALA A 51 -6.24 -11.30 -9.83
CA ALA A 51 -5.58 -10.67 -10.97
C ALA A 51 -4.74 -9.44 -10.54
N ILE A 52 -4.03 -9.54 -9.43
CA ILE A 52 -3.21 -8.45 -8.88
C ILE A 52 -1.79 -8.51 -9.43
N THR A 53 -1.20 -7.37 -9.72
CA THR A 53 0.22 -7.29 -10.11
C THR A 53 1.13 -7.10 -8.88
N PRO A 54 2.38 -7.58 -8.92
CA PRO A 54 3.38 -7.28 -7.89
C PRO A 54 3.52 -5.78 -7.59
N ARG A 55 3.41 -4.92 -8.60
CA ARG A 55 3.40 -3.47 -8.42
C ARG A 55 2.21 -2.98 -7.59
N GLN A 56 1.01 -3.47 -7.91
CA GLN A 56 -0.20 -3.13 -7.16
C GLN A 56 -0.15 -3.62 -5.71
N ILE A 57 0.57 -4.71 -5.43
CA ILE A 57 0.79 -5.18 -4.06
C ILE A 57 1.65 -4.18 -3.28
N ASP A 58 2.71 -3.63 -3.88
CA ASP A 58 3.51 -2.58 -3.25
C ASP A 58 2.70 -1.30 -3.03
N GLU A 59 1.90 -0.90 -4.01
CA GLU A 59 0.99 0.25 -3.88
C GLU A 59 -0.04 0.04 -2.77
N LEU A 60 -0.62 -1.16 -2.67
CA LEU A 60 -1.55 -1.54 -1.60
C LEU A 60 -0.86 -1.45 -0.23
N ALA A 61 0.33 -2.03 -0.09
CA ALA A 61 1.10 -1.98 1.15
C ALA A 61 1.43 -0.53 1.55
N ASP A 62 1.81 0.31 0.60
CA ASP A 62 2.11 1.72 0.85
C ASP A 62 0.86 2.49 1.29
N ARG A 63 -0.29 2.27 0.64
CA ARG A 63 -1.57 2.87 1.03
C ARG A 63 -2.02 2.46 2.43
N LEU A 64 -1.87 1.18 2.79
CA LEU A 64 -2.20 0.69 4.12
C LEU A 64 -1.34 1.40 5.18
N ARG A 65 -0.04 1.52 4.91
CA ARG A 65 0.92 2.22 5.78
C ARG A 65 0.56 3.71 5.94
N ASP A 66 0.26 4.39 4.84
CA ASP A 66 -0.07 5.82 4.83
C ASP A 66 -1.39 6.13 5.56
N ASN A 67 -2.31 5.17 5.62
CA ASN A 67 -3.58 5.29 6.36
C ASN A 67 -3.49 4.76 7.81
N GLY A 68 -2.29 4.42 8.29
CA GLY A 68 -2.08 3.91 9.65
C GLY A 68 -2.66 2.51 9.90
N VAL A 69 -3.02 1.80 8.83
CA VAL A 69 -3.51 0.42 8.88
C VAL A 69 -2.31 -0.51 8.83
N TYR A 70 -1.86 -0.96 10.00
CA TYR A 70 -0.71 -1.85 10.11
C TYR A 70 -1.05 -3.13 10.85
N ASP A 71 -1.29 -4.20 10.09
CA ASP A 71 -1.21 -5.57 10.62
C ASP A 71 0.06 -6.23 10.08
N PHE A 72 0.99 -6.54 10.99
CA PHE A 72 2.29 -7.11 10.62
C PHE A 72 2.16 -8.39 9.79
N GLY A 73 1.22 -9.28 10.14
CA GLY A 73 1.03 -10.54 9.43
C GLY A 73 0.60 -10.33 7.98
N THR A 74 -0.38 -9.47 7.77
CA THR A 74 -0.88 -9.10 6.44
C THR A 74 0.17 -8.33 5.63
N MET A 75 0.84 -7.35 6.26
CA MET A 75 1.90 -6.58 5.59
C MET A 75 3.05 -7.47 5.12
N MET A 76 3.54 -8.37 5.97
CA MET A 76 4.55 -9.36 5.58
C MET A 76 4.09 -10.27 4.43
N ALA A 77 2.83 -10.71 4.48
CA ALA A 77 2.24 -11.56 3.44
C ALA A 77 2.17 -10.85 2.07
N LEU A 78 1.88 -9.54 2.07
CA LEU A 78 1.84 -8.69 0.89
C LEU A 78 3.26 -8.34 0.40
N GLU A 79 4.09 -7.75 1.25
CA GLU A 79 5.42 -7.22 0.87
C GLU A 79 6.33 -8.30 0.28
N THR A 80 6.26 -9.55 0.75
CA THR A 80 7.02 -10.69 0.18
C THR A 80 6.58 -11.10 -1.23
N ARG A 81 5.55 -10.46 -1.78
CA ARG A 81 5.01 -10.67 -3.13
C ARG A 81 4.96 -9.38 -3.96
N GLY A 82 5.40 -8.27 -3.37
CA GLY A 82 5.54 -7.00 -4.07
C GLY A 82 6.68 -7.03 -5.10
N GLU A 83 6.61 -6.13 -6.06
CA GLU A 83 7.65 -5.89 -7.06
C GLU A 83 9.02 -5.68 -6.39
N ARG A 84 9.10 -4.85 -5.35
CA ARG A 84 10.35 -4.52 -4.66
C ARG A 84 11.06 -5.76 -4.10
N PHE A 85 10.31 -6.63 -3.44
CA PHE A 85 10.89 -7.85 -2.86
C PHE A 85 11.25 -8.87 -3.93
N VAL A 86 10.35 -9.10 -4.89
CA VAL A 86 10.55 -10.14 -5.91
C VAL A 86 11.65 -9.75 -6.88
N GLN A 87 11.74 -8.46 -7.25
CA GLN A 87 12.86 -7.95 -8.05
C GLN A 87 14.18 -8.12 -7.31
N HIS A 88 14.25 -7.77 -6.02
CA HIS A 88 15.46 -7.98 -5.23
C HIS A 88 15.88 -9.45 -5.18
N MET A 89 14.92 -10.37 -5.05
CA MET A 89 15.20 -11.79 -5.14
C MET A 89 15.72 -12.21 -6.52
N HIS A 90 15.13 -11.67 -7.60
CA HIS A 90 15.55 -11.94 -8.98
C HIS A 90 16.98 -11.45 -9.23
N ASP A 91 17.31 -10.24 -8.77
CA ASP A 91 18.65 -9.66 -8.87
C ASP A 91 19.69 -10.55 -8.16
N MET A 92 19.39 -11.01 -6.93
CA MET A 92 20.30 -11.92 -6.21
C MET A 92 20.50 -13.26 -6.92
N LEU A 93 19.45 -13.82 -7.51
CA LEU A 93 19.55 -15.08 -8.26
C LEU A 93 20.34 -14.90 -9.55
N TYR A 94 20.19 -13.75 -10.21
CA TYR A 94 20.94 -13.39 -11.40
C TYR A 94 22.43 -13.21 -11.08
N GLU A 95 22.75 -12.45 -10.01
CA GLU A 95 24.13 -12.27 -9.53
C GLU A 95 24.78 -13.59 -9.11
N ALA A 96 24.01 -14.54 -8.59
CA ALA A 96 24.47 -15.89 -8.26
C ALA A 96 24.63 -16.81 -9.49
N GLY A 97 24.25 -16.37 -10.69
CA GLY A 97 24.29 -17.17 -11.92
C GLY A 97 23.25 -18.31 -11.94
N LEU A 98 22.17 -18.18 -11.18
CA LEU A 98 21.10 -19.20 -11.11
C LEU A 98 19.97 -18.96 -12.11
N ILE A 99 19.89 -17.75 -12.68
CA ILE A 99 18.95 -17.38 -13.75
C ILE A 99 19.68 -16.54 -14.81
N ASP A 100 19.19 -16.59 -16.05
CA ASP A 100 19.83 -15.93 -17.19
C ASP A 100 19.41 -14.46 -17.38
N THR A 101 18.31 -14.04 -16.74
CA THR A 101 17.73 -12.70 -16.91
C THR A 101 17.40 -12.06 -15.57
N PRO A 102 17.82 -10.81 -15.32
CA PRO A 102 17.47 -10.10 -14.08
C PRO A 102 16.04 -9.58 -14.09
N GLU A 103 15.43 -9.43 -15.27
CA GLU A 103 14.12 -8.79 -15.43
C GLU A 103 12.99 -9.65 -14.88
N PHE A 104 12.23 -9.08 -13.95
CA PHE A 104 10.99 -9.65 -13.44
C PHE A 104 9.78 -8.87 -13.98
N GLY A 105 8.75 -9.60 -14.42
CA GLY A 105 7.51 -9.02 -14.96
C GLY A 105 6.61 -8.44 -13.88
N ALA A 106 6.96 -7.29 -13.32
CA ALA A 106 6.23 -6.67 -12.21
C ALA A 106 4.80 -6.22 -12.53
N THR A 107 4.46 -6.07 -13.81
CA THR A 107 3.12 -5.69 -14.29
C THR A 107 2.32 -6.90 -14.78
N THR A 108 2.86 -8.11 -14.68
CA THR A 108 2.14 -9.33 -15.05
C THR A 108 1.15 -9.67 -13.92
N PRO A 109 -0.16 -9.77 -14.21
CA PRO A 109 -1.15 -10.16 -13.21
C PRO A 109 -0.89 -11.58 -12.69
N MET A 110 -1.14 -11.79 -11.40
CA MET A 110 -1.08 -13.10 -10.77
C MET A 110 -2.29 -13.34 -9.86
N ASP A 111 -2.65 -14.62 -9.72
CA ASP A 111 -3.64 -15.05 -8.76
C ASP A 111 -2.97 -15.28 -7.40
N LEU A 112 -3.18 -14.32 -6.50
CA LEU A 112 -2.59 -14.36 -5.16
C LEU A 112 -3.15 -15.51 -4.33
N ILE A 113 -4.44 -15.81 -4.49
CA ILE A 113 -5.17 -16.85 -3.76
C ILE A 113 -4.63 -18.23 -4.17
N GLU A 114 -4.56 -18.51 -5.47
CA GLU A 114 -3.98 -19.75 -5.97
C GLU A 114 -2.51 -19.88 -5.60
N GLY A 115 -1.75 -18.77 -5.58
CA GLY A 115 -0.37 -18.75 -5.10
C GLY A 115 -0.23 -19.21 -3.64
N PHE A 116 -1.13 -18.80 -2.74
CA PHE A 116 -1.13 -19.28 -1.36
C PHE A 116 -1.56 -20.74 -1.24
N LYS A 117 -2.59 -21.18 -1.99
CA LYS A 117 -3.02 -22.59 -2.01
C LYS A 117 -1.89 -23.51 -2.47
N ALA A 118 -1.20 -23.14 -3.56
CA ALA A 118 -0.05 -23.88 -4.06
C ALA A 118 1.09 -24.00 -3.03
N ARG A 119 1.36 -22.92 -2.28
CA ARG A 119 2.38 -22.93 -1.23
C ARG A 119 1.98 -23.79 -0.03
N ILE A 120 0.72 -23.76 0.40
CA ILE A 120 0.21 -24.64 1.46
C ILE A 120 0.35 -26.11 1.05
N GLU A 121 -0.03 -26.44 -0.18
CA GLU A 121 0.09 -27.79 -0.71
C GLU A 121 1.55 -28.25 -0.77
N MET A 122 2.46 -27.37 -1.21
CA MET A 122 3.90 -27.64 -1.19
C MET A 122 4.39 -27.91 0.24
N SER A 123 4.04 -27.05 1.19
CA SER A 123 4.43 -27.22 2.61
C SER A 123 3.88 -28.53 3.19
N ARG A 124 2.64 -28.92 2.88
CA ARG A 124 2.08 -30.20 3.31
C ARG A 124 2.88 -31.40 2.82
N ARG A 125 3.34 -31.36 1.56
CA ARG A 125 4.16 -32.44 0.98
C ARG A 125 5.54 -32.58 1.63
N HIS A 126 6.10 -31.47 2.11
CA HIS A 126 7.43 -31.42 2.72
C HIS A 126 7.40 -31.51 4.25
N GLY A 127 6.21 -31.55 4.86
CA GLY A 127 6.05 -31.58 6.32
C GLY A 127 6.28 -30.24 7.00
N ASP A 128 6.26 -29.14 6.24
CA ASP A 128 6.47 -27.79 6.76
C ASP A 128 5.22 -27.23 7.44
N PRO A 129 5.38 -26.34 8.45
CA PRO A 129 4.26 -25.64 9.08
C PRO A 129 3.45 -24.80 8.08
N THR A 130 2.14 -24.99 8.06
CA THR A 130 1.22 -24.28 7.13
C THR A 130 0.46 -23.12 7.77
N ALA A 131 0.49 -22.99 9.10
CA ALA A 131 -0.37 -22.07 9.84
C ALA A 131 -0.25 -20.58 9.44
N PHE A 132 0.95 -20.14 9.03
CA PHE A 132 1.14 -18.79 8.51
C PHE A 132 0.47 -18.61 7.14
N HIS A 133 0.70 -19.54 6.22
CA HIS A 133 0.11 -19.50 4.88
C HIS A 133 -1.41 -19.64 4.91
N GLN A 134 -1.94 -20.45 5.82
CA GLN A 134 -3.39 -20.59 6.00
C GLN A 134 -4.02 -19.28 6.48
N ARG A 135 -3.46 -18.65 7.53
CA ARG A 135 -3.99 -17.37 8.03
C ARG A 135 -3.96 -16.27 6.97
N ALA A 136 -2.90 -16.22 6.17
CA ALA A 136 -2.79 -15.26 5.07
C ALA A 136 -3.81 -15.55 3.95
N LEU A 137 -4.03 -16.83 3.61
CA LEU A 137 -5.05 -17.24 2.65
C LEU A 137 -6.44 -16.84 3.13
N ASP A 138 -6.81 -17.21 4.36
CA ASP A 138 -8.12 -16.91 4.94
C ASP A 138 -8.40 -15.40 4.91
N ARG A 139 -7.37 -14.59 5.21
CA ARG A 139 -7.48 -13.12 5.17
C ARG A 139 -7.67 -12.60 3.75
N ILE A 140 -6.90 -13.07 2.77
CA ILE A 140 -7.01 -12.61 1.38
C ILE A 140 -8.35 -13.03 0.76
N GLU A 141 -8.85 -14.24 1.07
CA GLU A 141 -10.16 -14.69 0.62
C GLU A 141 -11.30 -13.85 1.21
N GLU A 142 -11.20 -13.45 2.48
CA GLU A 142 -12.14 -12.49 3.08
C GLU A 142 -12.10 -11.14 2.35
N LEU A 143 -10.91 -10.61 2.07
CA LEU A 143 -10.74 -9.33 1.37
C LEU A 143 -11.26 -9.39 -0.07
N GLN A 144 -11.05 -10.50 -0.77
CA GLN A 144 -11.61 -10.73 -2.10
C GLN A 144 -13.14 -10.70 -2.06
N ARG A 145 -13.76 -11.40 -1.10
CA ARG A 145 -15.22 -11.39 -0.93
C ARG A 145 -15.76 -9.98 -0.67
N LEU A 146 -15.08 -9.18 0.16
CA LEU A 146 -15.44 -7.80 0.43
C LEU A 146 -15.29 -6.90 -0.82
N SER A 147 -14.21 -7.10 -1.58
CA SER A 147 -13.95 -6.39 -2.84
C SER A 147 -15.04 -6.67 -3.87
N GLU A 148 -15.40 -7.95 -4.05
CA GLU A 148 -16.47 -8.37 -4.95
C GLU A 148 -17.84 -7.82 -4.53
N ALA A 149 -18.17 -7.89 -3.24
CA ALA A 149 -19.41 -7.34 -2.71
C ALA A 149 -19.52 -5.83 -3.00
N ARG A 150 -18.45 -5.07 -2.74
CA ARG A 150 -18.42 -3.62 -3.00
C ARG A 150 -18.48 -3.28 -4.50
N ARG A 151 -17.87 -4.10 -5.37
CA ARG A 151 -17.98 -3.93 -6.82
C ARG A 151 -19.38 -4.25 -7.35
N ALA A 152 -20.09 -5.17 -6.71
CA ALA A 152 -21.46 -5.55 -7.07
C ALA A 152 -22.50 -4.50 -6.61
N GLU A 153 -22.18 -3.66 -5.62
CA GLU A 153 -23.05 -2.56 -5.23
C GLU A 153 -23.14 -1.50 -6.35
N PRO A 154 -24.36 -1.10 -6.76
CA PRO A 154 -24.52 -0.06 -7.76
C PRO A 154 -23.97 1.26 -7.19
N ARG A 155 -22.88 1.76 -7.79
CA ARG A 155 -22.43 3.13 -7.50
C ARG A 155 -23.58 4.07 -7.84
N SER A 156 -24.22 4.63 -6.82
CA SER A 156 -25.16 5.73 -7.02
C SER A 156 -24.41 6.80 -7.81
N PRO A 157 -24.92 7.22 -8.99
CA PRO A 157 -24.28 8.28 -9.72
C PRO A 157 -24.18 9.46 -8.77
N VAL A 158 -22.96 9.94 -8.54
CA VAL A 158 -22.72 11.23 -7.89
C VAL A 158 -23.67 12.20 -8.57
N ALA A 159 -24.66 12.67 -7.81
CA ALA A 159 -25.61 13.66 -8.28
C ALA A 159 -24.79 14.85 -8.76
N THR A 160 -24.58 14.93 -10.07
CA THR A 160 -24.00 16.08 -10.71
C THR A 160 -25.04 17.15 -10.47
N THR A 161 -24.83 17.98 -9.45
CA THR A 161 -25.68 19.13 -9.18
C THR A 161 -25.64 19.94 -10.47
N PRO A 162 -26.77 20.11 -11.18
CA PRO A 162 -26.78 21.06 -12.27
C PRO A 162 -26.48 22.41 -11.62
N VAL A 163 -25.38 23.05 -12.05
CA VAL A 163 -25.11 24.45 -11.73
C VAL A 163 -26.35 25.22 -12.15
N ALA A 164 -27.13 25.65 -11.17
CA ALA A 164 -28.29 26.49 -11.39
C ALA A 164 -27.81 27.80 -12.01
N THR A 165 -28.10 27.98 -13.29
CA THR A 165 -27.90 29.25 -13.98
C THR A 165 -28.66 30.33 -13.21
N PRO A 166 -28.02 31.40 -12.71
CA PRO A 166 -28.74 32.45 -12.02
C PRO A 166 -29.63 33.19 -13.03
N ALA A 167 -30.93 33.18 -12.77
CA ALA A 167 -31.91 33.95 -13.50
C ALA A 167 -31.61 35.44 -13.35
N LEU A 168 -31.15 36.07 -14.44
CA LEU A 168 -31.11 37.52 -14.54
C LEU A 168 -32.41 38.02 -15.16
N THR A 169 -33.24 38.53 -14.26
CA THR A 169 -34.43 39.34 -14.49
C THR A 169 -34.12 40.56 -15.35
N GLN A 170 -34.77 40.70 -16.50
CA GLN A 170 -35.07 41.98 -17.17
C GLN A 170 -36.49 41.83 -17.76
N SER A 171 -37.54 42.17 -17.04
CA SER A 171 -38.12 43.50 -16.83
C SER A 171 -38.61 44.20 -18.11
N LEU A 172 -39.95 44.21 -18.24
CA LEU A 172 -40.82 45.33 -18.61
C LEU A 172 -40.57 46.08 -19.93
N PHE A 173 -41.31 45.70 -20.98
CA PHE A 173 -42.08 46.55 -21.92
C PHE A 173 -43.05 45.58 -22.63
N GLY A 174 -44.38 45.61 -22.51
CA GLY A 174 -45.30 46.73 -22.52
C GLY A 174 -45.79 46.98 -23.94
N LEU A 175 -46.99 46.46 -24.30
CA LEU A 175 -48.07 47.10 -25.09
C LEU A 175 -48.89 46.13 -25.97
N GLN A 176 -50.18 46.00 -25.63
CA GLN A 176 -51.41 45.99 -26.48
C GLN A 176 -51.53 44.88 -27.56
N THR A 177 -52.66 44.23 -27.84
CA THR A 177 -54.08 44.49 -27.58
C THR A 177 -54.86 43.17 -27.74
N THR A 178 -56.02 43.06 -27.09
CA THR A 178 -56.94 41.92 -27.13
C THR A 178 -58.11 42.13 -28.10
N ALA A 179 -58.70 41.01 -28.55
CA ALA A 179 -60.09 40.78 -28.99
C ALA A 179 -60.44 41.28 -30.41
N THR A 180 -61.29 40.62 -31.22
CA THR A 180 -62.25 39.51 -31.08
C THR A 180 -62.32 38.79 -32.42
#